data_AF-A0A7R9R351-F1
#
_entry.id   AF-A0A7R9R351-F1
#
_cell.length_a   1.000
_cell.length_b   1.000
_cell.length_c   1.000
_cell.angle_alpha   90.00
_cell.angle_beta   90.00
_cell.angle_gamma   90.00
#
_symmetry.space_group_name_H-M   'P 1'
#
loop_
_entity.id
_entity.type
_entity.pdbx_description
1 polymer ?
#
loop_
_entity_poly.entity_id
_entity_poly.type
_entity_poly.pdbx_seq_one_letter_code
_entity_poly.pdbx_strand_id
1 'polypeptide(L)'
;MVEHLVKACALVDGMKEIILIGFYQIHMFSAFIDSMVRKYNISVRYLQEYTSLGTAGGIYHFRDQIRVGDPEAVFLLNGDVCGEFALKEMLDFHRSLPNNKLITIMATEATRNQSSNYGCIVEDKDTHEVLHYVEKPQTFISSTINCGVYLFKT
;
A
#
# COMPACT_ATOMS: atom_id res chain seq x y z
N MET A 1 -15.08 0.59 -3.03
CA MET A 1 -13.68 1.04 -3.00
C MET A 1 -12.82 0.07 -2.19
N VAL A 2 -13.03 -0.10 -0.88
CA VAL A 2 -12.21 -1.05 -0.08
C VAL A 2 -12.25 -2.49 -0.60
N GLU A 3 -13.41 -3.00 -1.03
CA GLU A 3 -13.51 -4.34 -1.64
C GLU A 3 -12.62 -4.50 -2.89
N HIS A 4 -12.42 -3.44 -3.68
CA HIS A 4 -11.55 -3.48 -4.86
C HIS A 4 -10.11 -3.79 -4.46
N LEU A 5 -9.63 -3.17 -3.38
CA LEU A 5 -8.30 -3.42 -2.82
C LEU A 5 -8.20 -4.84 -2.24
N VAL A 6 -9.24 -5.28 -1.51
CA VAL A 6 -9.30 -6.64 -0.97
C VAL A 6 -9.21 -7.67 -2.09
N LYS A 7 -9.96 -7.47 -3.17
CA LYS A 7 -9.92 -8.33 -4.37
C LYS A 7 -8.51 -8.35 -4.98
N ALA A 8 -7.89 -7.19 -5.17
CA ALA A 8 -6.55 -7.12 -5.74
C ALA A 8 -5.51 -7.88 -4.89
N CYS A 9 -5.52 -7.68 -3.57
CA CYS A 9 -4.64 -8.39 -2.64
C CYS A 9 -4.91 -9.90 -2.63
N ALA A 10 -6.17 -10.32 -2.69
CA ALA A 10 -6.54 -11.74 -2.69
C ALA A 10 -6.07 -12.50 -3.95
N LEU A 11 -5.74 -11.79 -5.03
CA LEU A 11 -5.17 -12.39 -6.25
C LEU A 11 -3.64 -12.58 -6.18
N VAL A 12 -2.98 -12.08 -5.14
CA VAL A 12 -1.54 -12.23 -4.96
C VAL A 12 -1.22 -13.60 -4.37
N ASP A 13 -0.30 -14.32 -5.02
CA ASP A 13 0.13 -15.64 -4.58
C ASP A 13 0.77 -15.59 -3.18
N GLY A 14 0.30 -16.46 -2.28
CA GLY A 14 0.84 -16.56 -0.93
C GLY A 14 0.30 -15.54 0.07
N MET A 15 -0.65 -14.68 -0.32
CA MET A 15 -1.31 -13.72 0.58
C MET A 15 -1.94 -14.46 1.79
N LYS A 16 -1.55 -14.06 3.00
CA LYS A 16 -1.98 -14.71 4.25
C LYS A 16 -3.14 -14.01 4.93
N GLU A 17 -3.06 -12.70 5.02
CA GLU A 17 -4.06 -11.88 5.67
C GLU A 17 -4.13 -10.48 5.07
N ILE A 18 -5.29 -9.84 5.22
CA ILE A 18 -5.53 -8.45 4.88
C ILE A 18 -5.94 -7.73 6.16
N ILE A 19 -5.19 -6.69 6.51
CA ILE A 19 -5.45 -5.87 7.69
C ILE A 19 -6.00 -4.53 7.23
N LEU A 20 -7.22 -4.22 7.64
CA LEU A 20 -7.81 -2.90 7.49
C LEU A 20 -7.46 -2.07 8.73
N ILE A 21 -6.92 -0.87 8.55
CA ILE A 21 -6.56 0.05 9.65
C ILE A 21 -7.37 1.33 9.49
N GLY A 22 -7.96 1.82 10.57
CA GLY A 22 -8.65 3.12 10.57
C GLY A 22 -9.25 3.45 11.93
N PHE A 23 -9.89 4.61 12.06
CA PHE A 23 -10.42 5.11 13.34
C PHE A 23 -11.95 4.98 13.48
N TYR A 24 -12.63 4.34 12.52
CA TYR A 24 -14.07 4.13 12.56
C TYR A 24 -14.44 3.01 13.53
N GLN A 25 -15.68 3.01 14.00
CA GLN A 25 -16.14 2.01 14.95
C GLN A 25 -16.23 0.62 14.31
N ILE A 26 -15.68 -0.40 14.97
CA ILE A 26 -15.60 -1.77 14.45
C ILE A 26 -16.95 -2.37 14.00
N HIS A 27 -18.05 -2.02 14.67
CA HIS A 27 -19.38 -2.52 14.31
C HIS A 27 -19.82 -2.11 12.91
N MET A 28 -19.31 -0.97 12.40
CA MET A 28 -19.58 -0.49 11.04
C MET A 28 -18.96 -1.39 9.96
N PHE A 29 -17.89 -2.13 10.28
CA PHE A 29 -17.15 -2.96 9.33
C PHE A 29 -17.40 -4.45 9.51
N SER A 30 -18.00 -4.89 10.62
CA SER A 30 -18.24 -6.32 10.92
C SER A 30 -18.85 -7.10 9.76
N ALA A 31 -20.02 -6.68 9.27
CA ALA A 31 -20.71 -7.31 8.14
C ALA A 31 -19.89 -7.27 6.84
N PHE A 32 -19.15 -6.19 6.62
CA PHE A 32 -18.27 -6.06 5.46
C PHE A 32 -17.11 -7.06 5.52
N ILE A 33 -16.38 -7.12 6.64
CA ILE A 33 -15.26 -8.04 6.88
C ILE A 33 -15.72 -9.48 6.68
N ASP A 34 -16.83 -9.85 7.32
CA ASP A 34 -17.41 -11.20 7.20
C ASP A 34 -17.74 -11.56 5.74
N SER A 35 -18.24 -10.59 4.97
CA SER A 35 -18.53 -10.79 3.55
C SER A 35 -17.25 -10.97 2.72
N MET A 36 -16.17 -10.25 3.03
CA MET A 36 -14.88 -10.36 2.34
C MET A 36 -14.18 -11.68 2.64
N VAL A 37 -14.17 -12.11 3.91
CA VAL A 37 -13.61 -13.41 4.32
C VAL A 37 -14.30 -14.54 3.56
N ARG A 38 -15.64 -14.56 3.53
CA ARG A 38 -16.40 -15.59 2.79
C ARG A 38 -16.17 -15.53 1.29
N LYS A 39 -16.11 -14.33 0.70
CA LYS A 39 -16.03 -14.15 -0.75
C LYS A 39 -14.66 -14.51 -1.32
N TYR A 40 -13.59 -14.14 -0.64
CA TYR A 40 -12.22 -14.31 -1.12
C TYR A 40 -11.45 -15.43 -0.43
N ASN A 41 -12.05 -16.08 0.58
CA ASN A 41 -11.44 -17.17 1.35
C ASN A 41 -10.05 -16.81 1.92
N ILE A 42 -9.95 -15.60 2.46
CA ILE A 42 -8.73 -15.03 3.06
C ILE A 42 -9.05 -14.40 4.41
N SER A 43 -8.10 -14.44 5.35
CA SER A 43 -8.23 -13.76 6.64
C SER A 43 -8.29 -12.25 6.42
N VAL A 44 -9.35 -11.61 6.92
CA VAL A 44 -9.49 -10.15 6.92
C VAL A 44 -9.82 -9.70 8.34
N ARG A 45 -9.08 -8.72 8.86
CA ARG A 45 -9.31 -8.15 10.20
C ARG A 45 -9.21 -6.63 10.19
N TYR A 46 -9.81 -6.01 11.20
CA TYR A 46 -9.80 -4.56 11.37
C TYR A 46 -9.07 -4.17 12.65
N LEU A 47 -8.10 -3.26 12.52
CA LEU A 47 -7.40 -2.64 13.64
C LEU A 47 -7.89 -1.20 13.78
N GLN A 48 -8.63 -0.98 14.87
CA GLN A 48 -9.23 0.32 15.15
C GLN A 48 -8.23 1.24 15.87
N GLU A 49 -7.85 2.32 15.22
CA GLU A 49 -7.14 3.42 15.85
C GLU A 49 -8.07 4.16 16.82
N TYR A 50 -7.52 4.62 17.96
CA TYR A 50 -8.27 5.40 18.94
C TYR A 50 -8.54 6.85 18.48
N THR A 51 -7.77 7.33 17.50
CA THR A 51 -7.90 8.63 16.82
C THR A 51 -7.23 8.53 15.45
N SER A 52 -7.37 9.55 14.59
CA SER A 52 -6.60 9.61 13.34
C SER A 52 -5.12 9.89 13.65
N LEU A 53 -4.27 8.85 13.63
CA LEU A 53 -2.83 8.98 13.89
C LEU A 53 -2.01 9.38 12.66
N GLY A 54 -2.69 9.57 11.52
CA GLY A 54 -2.07 9.73 10.22
C GLY A 54 -1.53 8.40 9.66
N THR A 55 -1.11 8.41 8.39
CA THR A 55 -0.74 7.20 7.64
C THR A 55 0.32 6.36 8.36
N ALA A 56 1.42 6.99 8.78
CA ALA A 56 2.50 6.27 9.48
C ALA A 56 2.15 5.92 10.93
N GLY A 57 1.24 6.67 11.56
CA GLY A 57 0.88 6.50 12.97
C GLY A 57 0.17 5.18 13.24
N GLY A 58 -0.85 4.85 12.43
CA GLY A 58 -1.55 3.57 12.53
C GLY A 58 -0.62 2.37 12.26
N ILE A 59 0.24 2.48 11.25
CA ILE A 59 1.23 1.44 10.91
C ILE A 59 2.20 1.21 12.08
N TYR A 60 2.77 2.28 12.64
CA TYR A 60 3.72 2.16 13.75
C TYR A 60 3.05 1.62 15.02
N HIS A 61 1.82 2.06 15.30
CA HIS A 61 1.05 1.61 16.45
C HIS A 61 0.76 0.11 16.40
N PHE A 62 0.42 -0.41 15.22
CA PHE A 62 0.09 -1.82 15.01
C PHE A 62 1.24 -2.68 14.46
N ARG A 63 2.47 -2.17 14.41
CA ARG A 63 3.63 -2.84 13.78
C ARG A 63 3.83 -4.30 14.25
N ASP A 64 3.66 -4.56 15.54
CA ASP A 64 3.87 -5.90 16.11
C ASP A 64 2.77 -6.87 15.65
N GLN A 65 1.55 -6.36 15.45
CA GLN A 65 0.43 -7.13 14.92
C GLN A 65 0.55 -7.37 13.42
N ILE A 66 1.10 -6.40 12.67
CA ILE A 66 1.34 -6.52 11.22
C ILE A 66 2.43 -7.56 10.91
N ARG A 67 3.42 -7.70 11.81
CA ARG A 67 4.54 -8.65 11.66
C ARG A 67 4.27 -10.05 12.23
N VAL A 68 3.04 -10.32 12.68
CA VAL A 68 2.69 -11.66 13.20
C VAL A 68 2.87 -12.70 12.09
N GLY A 69 3.56 -13.80 12.42
CA GLY A 69 3.85 -14.87 11.47
C GLY A 69 5.05 -14.61 10.57
N ASP A 70 5.83 -13.56 10.83
CA ASP A 70 7.07 -13.21 10.13
C ASP A 70 6.89 -13.19 8.60
N PRO A 71 6.04 -12.30 8.08
CA PRO A 71 5.74 -12.28 6.66
C PRO A 71 7.01 -11.95 5.86
N GLU A 72 7.20 -12.58 4.70
CA GLU A 72 8.31 -12.23 3.80
C GLU A 72 8.20 -10.78 3.30
N ALA A 73 6.98 -10.34 3.03
CA ALA A 73 6.69 -9.00 2.55
C ALA A 73 5.33 -8.49 3.03
N VAL A 74 5.19 -7.18 3.13
CA VAL A 74 3.96 -6.49 3.54
C VAL A 74 3.56 -5.48 2.48
N PHE A 75 2.38 -5.67 1.89
CA PHE A 75 1.74 -4.66 1.06
C PHE A 75 1.07 -3.60 1.93
N LEU A 76 1.34 -2.33 1.64
CA LEU A 76 0.66 -1.18 2.23
C LEU A 76 -0.06 -0.43 1.12
N LEU A 77 -1.38 -0.33 1.21
CA LEU A 77 -2.22 0.37 0.26
C LEU A 77 -3.05 1.42 0.99
N ASN A 78 -3.09 2.64 0.45
CA ASN A 78 -4.06 3.64 0.88
C ASN A 78 -5.49 3.14 0.56
N GLY A 79 -6.42 3.31 1.50
CA GLY A 79 -7.78 2.75 1.40
C GLY A 79 -8.68 3.39 0.33
N ASP A 80 -8.23 4.51 -0.25
CA ASP A 80 -8.94 5.32 -1.24
C ASP A 80 -8.35 5.22 -2.66
N VAL A 81 -7.36 4.34 -2.87
CA VAL A 81 -6.78 4.16 -4.19
C VAL A 81 -7.68 3.28 -5.05
N CYS A 82 -7.85 3.68 -6.31
CA CYS A 82 -8.58 2.94 -7.32
C CYS A 82 -7.75 2.88 -8.60
N GLY A 83 -7.73 1.71 -9.24
CA GLY A 83 -6.92 1.47 -10.44
C GLY A 83 -6.67 -0.02 -10.67
N GLU A 84 -6.06 -0.35 -11.80
CA GLU A 84 -5.53 -1.69 -12.04
C GLU A 84 -4.16 -1.81 -11.35
N PHE A 85 -4.08 -2.69 -10.35
CA PHE A 85 -2.84 -2.89 -9.61
C PHE A 85 -2.14 -4.15 -10.09
N ALA A 86 -0.96 -3.97 -10.66
CA ALA A 86 -0.03 -5.05 -11.00
C ALA A 86 0.71 -5.55 -9.74
N LEU A 87 -0.04 -5.98 -8.70
CA LEU A 87 0.54 -6.35 -7.40
C LEU A 87 1.42 -7.60 -7.49
N LYS A 88 1.09 -8.52 -8.39
CA LYS A 88 1.90 -9.72 -8.62
C LYS A 88 3.25 -9.34 -9.25
N GLU A 89 3.21 -8.51 -10.28
CA GLU A 89 4.40 -7.98 -10.95
C GLU A 89 5.24 -7.14 -10.00
N MET A 90 4.60 -6.36 -9.11
CA MET A 90 5.28 -5.61 -8.06
C MET A 90 6.00 -6.53 -7.08
N LEU A 91 5.39 -7.65 -6.68
CA LEU A 91 6.02 -8.66 -5.82
C LEU A 91 7.21 -9.32 -6.51
N ASP A 92 7.04 -9.73 -7.77
CA ASP A 92 8.08 -10.38 -8.56
C ASP A 92 9.27 -9.43 -8.78
N PHE A 93 8.99 -8.17 -9.11
CA PHE A 93 10.01 -7.12 -9.21
C PHE A 93 10.74 -6.94 -7.87
N HIS A 94 10.02 -6.79 -6.76
CA HIS A 94 10.63 -6.59 -5.45
C HIS A 94 11.50 -7.78 -5.01
N ARG A 95 11.10 -9.02 -5.33
CA ARG A 95 11.90 -10.23 -5.09
C ARG A 95 13.14 -10.32 -5.96
N SER A 96 13.12 -9.73 -7.16
CA SER A 96 14.29 -9.68 -8.05
C SER A 96 15.38 -8.72 -7.56
N LEU A 97 15.02 -7.76 -6.70
CA LEU A 97 15.94 -6.76 -6.18
C LEU A 97 16.89 -7.33 -5.10
N PRO A 98 18.09 -6.76 -4.94
CA PRO A 98 18.99 -7.12 -3.85
C PRO A 98 18.34 -6.93 -2.47
N ASN A 99 18.74 -7.74 -1.49
CA ASN A 99 18.15 -7.73 -0.15
C ASN A 99 18.26 -6.41 0.62
N ASN A 100 19.12 -5.48 0.20
CA ASN A 100 19.22 -4.15 0.80
C ASN A 100 18.14 -3.16 0.29
N LYS A 101 17.31 -3.56 -0.68
CA LYS A 101 16.17 -2.78 -1.16
C LYS A 101 14.93 -3.14 -0.35
N LEU A 102 14.63 -2.30 0.65
CA LEU A 102 13.60 -2.58 1.65
C LEU A 102 12.18 -2.23 1.22
N ILE A 103 12.03 -1.30 0.27
CA ILE A 103 10.73 -0.74 -0.13
C ILE A 103 10.66 -0.61 -1.65
N THR A 104 9.56 -1.07 -2.23
CA THR A 104 9.16 -0.74 -3.60
C THR A 104 7.91 0.13 -3.56
N ILE A 105 7.88 1.16 -4.40
CA ILE A 105 6.78 2.12 -4.51
C ILE A 105 6.17 1.96 -5.90
N MET A 106 4.84 1.82 -5.99
CA MET A 106 4.15 1.89 -7.28
C MET A 106 3.98 3.35 -7.68
N ALA A 107 4.41 3.68 -8.89
CA ALA A 107 4.29 5.01 -9.46
C ALA A 107 3.58 4.99 -10.81
N THR A 108 3.01 6.13 -11.19
CA THR A 108 2.41 6.33 -12.52
C THR A 108 2.77 7.72 -13.06
N GLU A 109 2.65 7.92 -14.36
CA GLU A 109 2.71 9.24 -14.94
C GLU A 109 1.37 9.97 -14.77
N ALA A 110 1.45 11.24 -14.37
CA ALA A 110 0.34 12.17 -14.33
C ALA A 110 0.67 13.42 -15.15
N THR A 111 -0.36 14.21 -15.48
CA THR A 111 -0.11 15.50 -16.12
C THR A 111 0.67 16.43 -15.19
N ARG A 112 1.42 17.36 -15.77
CA ARG A 112 2.19 18.37 -15.04
C ARG A 112 1.34 19.08 -13.96
N ASN A 113 0.12 19.45 -14.30
CA ASN A 113 -0.78 20.16 -13.37
C ASN A 113 -1.32 19.26 -12.24
N GLN A 114 -1.47 17.96 -12.49
CA GLN A 114 -1.92 17.02 -11.46
C GLN A 114 -0.78 16.60 -10.52
N SER A 115 0.46 16.59 -11.01
CA SER A 115 1.61 16.09 -10.25
C SER A 115 1.82 16.78 -8.89
N SER A 116 1.53 18.08 -8.80
CA SER A 116 1.66 18.87 -7.56
C SER A 116 0.70 18.44 -6.43
N ASN A 117 -0.33 17.65 -6.73
CA ASN A 117 -1.29 17.16 -5.73
C ASN A 117 -0.82 15.88 -5.02
N TYR A 118 0.26 15.27 -5.48
CA TYR A 118 0.75 13.96 -5.03
C TYR A 118 2.23 14.01 -4.64
N GLY A 119 2.76 12.90 -4.14
CA GLY A 119 4.19 12.71 -3.99
C GLY A 119 4.87 12.53 -5.35
N CYS A 120 5.77 13.45 -5.71
CA CYS A 120 6.55 13.38 -6.93
C CYS A 120 7.82 12.56 -6.72
N ILE A 121 8.12 11.68 -7.68
CA ILE A 121 9.29 10.79 -7.67
C ILE A 121 10.21 11.18 -8.83
N VAL A 122 11.50 11.36 -8.51
CA VAL A 122 12.57 11.37 -9.50
C VAL A 122 13.30 10.04 -9.36
N GLU A 123 13.30 9.24 -10.42
CA GLU A 123 13.98 7.94 -10.47
C GLU A 123 15.22 8.01 -11.36
N ASP A 124 16.17 7.13 -11.07
CA ASP A 124 17.20 6.73 -12.02
C ASP A 124 16.56 5.80 -13.06
N LYS A 125 16.66 6.15 -14.35
CA LYS A 125 15.96 5.44 -15.44
C LYS A 125 16.55 4.09 -15.79
N ASP A 126 17.81 3.84 -15.42
CA ASP A 126 18.49 2.58 -15.71
C ASP A 126 18.27 1.56 -14.59
N THR A 127 18.17 2.03 -13.34
CA THR A 127 18.09 1.18 -12.15
C THR A 127 16.71 1.17 -11.48
N HIS A 128 15.82 2.10 -11.83
CA HIS A 128 14.55 2.38 -11.17
C HIS A 128 14.68 2.75 -9.68
N GLU A 129 15.86 3.21 -9.26
CA GLU A 129 16.06 3.70 -7.90
C GLU A 129 15.45 5.08 -7.72
N VAL A 130 14.72 5.28 -6.62
CA VAL A 130 14.20 6.61 -6.25
C VAL A 130 15.36 7.50 -5.78
N LEU A 131 15.66 8.54 -6.55
CA LEU A 131 16.70 9.52 -6.25
C LEU A 131 16.15 10.64 -5.35
N HIS A 132 14.94 11.12 -5.67
CA HIS A 132 14.28 12.17 -4.90
C HIS A 132 12.78 11.88 -4.76
N TYR A 133 12.25 12.17 -3.57
CA TYR A 133 10.82 12.13 -3.28
C TYR A 133 10.42 13.47 -2.67
N VAL A 134 9.37 14.09 -3.20
CA VAL A 134 8.81 15.34 -2.64
C VAL A 134 7.30 15.23 -2.53
N GLU A 135 6.79 15.33 -1.31
CA GLU A 135 5.35 15.32 -1.05
C GLU A 135 4.73 16.67 -1.45
N LYS A 136 3.77 16.65 -2.37
CA LYS A 136 2.96 17.82 -2.79
C LYS A 136 3.81 19.07 -3.06
N PRO A 137 4.72 19.01 -4.05
CA PRO A 137 5.68 20.09 -4.26
C PRO A 137 4.98 21.38 -4.73
N GLN A 138 5.49 22.52 -4.26
CA GLN A 138 5.01 23.84 -4.68
C GLN A 138 5.41 24.20 -6.12
N THR A 139 6.50 23.62 -6.60
CA THR A 139 7.00 23.77 -7.97
C THR A 139 6.99 22.43 -8.68
N PHE A 140 7.00 22.44 -10.02
CA PHE A 140 7.05 21.20 -10.78
C PHE A 140 8.40 20.48 -10.57
N ILE A 141 8.33 19.21 -10.18
CA ILE A 141 9.50 18.34 -9.96
C ILE A 141 9.54 17.20 -10.98
N SER A 142 8.45 16.44 -11.09
CA SER A 142 8.35 15.25 -11.96
C SER A 142 6.89 14.97 -12.29
N SER A 143 6.63 14.40 -13.46
CA SER A 143 5.31 13.84 -13.82
C SER A 143 5.06 12.46 -13.20
N THR A 144 6.10 11.80 -12.69
CA THR A 144 5.99 10.51 -12.00
C THR A 144 5.50 10.73 -10.58
N ILE A 145 4.32 10.18 -10.27
CA ILE A 145 3.66 10.34 -8.97
C ILE A 145 3.52 9.01 -8.25
N ASN A 146 3.55 9.07 -6.93
CA ASN A 146 3.26 7.97 -6.03
C ASN A 146 1.76 7.60 -6.07
N CYS A 147 1.47 6.30 -6.25
CA CYS A 147 0.10 5.77 -6.30
C CYS A 147 -0.51 5.43 -4.93
N GLY A 148 0.25 5.56 -3.83
CA GLY A 148 -0.20 5.13 -2.50
C GLY A 148 -0.22 3.61 -2.34
N VAL A 149 0.62 2.90 -3.09
CA VAL A 149 0.78 1.44 -3.04
C VAL A 149 2.27 1.14 -2.86
N TYR A 150 2.58 0.40 -1.81
CA TYR A 150 3.94 0.12 -1.37
C TYR A 150 4.08 -1.36 -1.03
N LEU A 151 5.31 -1.88 -1.18
CA LEU A 151 5.69 -3.22 -0.76
C LEU A 151 6.95 -3.11 0.10
N PHE A 152 6.87 -3.64 1.31
CA PHE A 152 7.96 -3.67 2.28
C PHE A 152 8.51 -5.09 2.40
N LYS A 153 9.83 -5.23 2.47
CA LYS A 153 10.50 -6.44 2.95
C LYS A 153 10.57 -6.41 4.47
N THR A 154 10.32 -7.55 5.12
CA THR A 154 10.19 -7.65 6.59
C THR A 154 11.34 -8.35 7.31
#